data_AF-A0A6L4WP17-F1
#
_entry.id   AF-A0A6L4WP17-F1
#
_cell.length_a   1.000
_cell.length_b   1.000
_cell.length_c   1.000
_cell.angle_alpha   90.00
_cell.angle_beta   90.00
_cell.angle_gamma   90.00
#
_symmetry.space_group_name_H-M   'P 1'
#
loop_
_entity.id
_entity.type
_entity.pdbx_description
1 polymer ?
#
loop_
_entity_poly.entity_id
_entity_poly.type
_entity_poly.pdbx_seq_one_letter_code
_entity_poly.pdbx_strand_id
1 'polypeptide(L)'
;MPCNKCSEIILLEEIESKIYILSEFDELIDKSTILFNKLNIDITSEQGLITVSAKNTKAFFYENINTFNSSFNELERNDIKVFIEYLDGSKFNYQSMFLAKPLQRFINIIEDKEFFDILNNEALTSHFQPIINMKDNTIYAYELLTRGIRADGKLMYPDVLFKKI
;
A
#
# COMPACT_ATOMS: atom_id res chain seq x y z
N MET A 1 25.60 3.21 -1.84
CA MET A 1 24.57 2.56 -2.67
C MET A 1 23.21 3.00 -2.16
N PRO A 2 22.31 3.52 -3.00
CA PRO A 2 20.93 3.77 -2.58
C PRO A 2 20.27 2.44 -2.22
N CYS A 3 19.47 2.42 -1.15
CA CYS A 3 18.73 1.24 -0.75
C CYS A 3 17.54 1.03 -1.68
N ASN A 4 17.51 -0.08 -2.43
CA ASN A 4 16.42 -0.39 -3.37
C ASN A 4 15.03 -0.37 -2.73
N LYS A 5 14.92 -0.68 -1.42
CA LYS A 5 13.65 -0.60 -0.67
C LYS A 5 13.22 0.83 -0.33
N CYS A 6 14.17 1.75 -0.19
CA CYS A 6 13.89 3.15 0.18
C CYS A 6 13.51 4.00 -1.03
N SER A 7 13.74 3.53 -2.25
CA SER A 7 13.42 4.19 -3.51
C SER A 7 12.20 3.59 -4.23
N GLU A 8 11.47 2.68 -3.57
CA GLU A 8 10.28 2.05 -4.15
C GLU A 8 9.11 3.05 -4.12
N ILE A 9 8.65 3.46 -5.29
CA ILE A 9 7.44 4.27 -5.42
C ILE A 9 6.25 3.38 -5.06
N ILE A 10 5.43 3.84 -4.11
CA ILE A 10 4.30 3.06 -3.60
C ILE A 10 3.05 3.53 -4.33
N LEU A 11 2.87 3.05 -5.57
CA LEU A 11 1.72 3.40 -6.42
C LEU A 11 1.22 2.18 -7.20
N LEU A 12 -0.07 2.23 -7.55
CA LEU A 12 -0.69 1.34 -8.52
C LEU A 12 -0.75 2.02 -9.88
N GLU A 13 -0.11 1.43 -10.87
CA GLU A 13 -0.10 1.95 -12.24
C GLU A 13 -1.41 1.69 -12.99
N GLU A 14 -1.77 2.59 -13.90
CA GLU A 14 -2.96 2.48 -14.76
C GLU A 14 -2.68 1.69 -16.04
N ILE A 15 -1.94 0.59 -15.91
CA ILE A 15 -1.46 -0.25 -17.01
C ILE A 15 -2.01 -1.68 -16.83
N GLU A 16 -2.06 -2.42 -17.94
CA GLU A 16 -2.39 -3.84 -17.95
C GLU A 16 -1.37 -4.66 -17.15
N SER A 17 -1.86 -5.62 -16.37
CA SER A 17 -1.03 -6.50 -15.57
C SER A 17 -1.64 -7.89 -15.40
N LYS A 18 -0.77 -8.83 -15.01
CA LYS A 18 -1.18 -10.08 -14.38
C LYS A 18 -0.99 -9.96 -12.88
N ILE A 19 -2.06 -10.20 -12.14
CA ILE A 19 -2.08 -10.14 -10.68
C ILE A 19 -2.07 -11.57 -10.18
N TYR A 20 -1.04 -11.91 -9.42
CA TYR A 20 -0.86 -13.21 -8.80
C TYR A 20 -1.22 -13.12 -7.33
N ILE A 21 -2.08 -14.00 -6.86
CA ILE A 21 -2.59 -14.05 -5.51
C ILE A 21 -2.26 -15.41 -4.93
N LEU A 22 -1.62 -15.40 -3.76
CA LEU A 22 -1.20 -16.60 -3.05
C LEU A 22 -1.39 -16.42 -1.54
N SER A 23 -1.42 -17.53 -0.81
CA SER A 23 -1.49 -17.56 0.65
C SER A 23 -0.85 -18.85 1.14
N GLU A 24 -0.41 -18.86 2.40
CA GLU A 24 0.07 -20.07 3.07
C GLU A 24 -1.09 -20.96 3.54
N PHE A 25 -2.33 -20.45 3.51
CA PHE A 25 -3.53 -21.16 3.94
C PHE A 25 -4.41 -21.50 2.74
N ASP A 26 -4.67 -22.79 2.54
CA ASP A 26 -5.52 -23.29 1.46
C ASP A 26 -6.94 -22.71 1.53
N GLU A 27 -7.48 -22.52 2.74
CA GLU A 27 -8.80 -21.94 2.95
C GLU A 27 -8.91 -20.51 2.40
N LEU A 28 -7.81 -19.74 2.44
CA LEU A 28 -7.78 -18.38 1.89
C LEU A 28 -7.71 -18.39 0.36
N ILE A 29 -7.07 -19.38 -0.25
CA ILE A 29 -7.09 -19.59 -1.69
C ILE A 29 -8.50 -19.98 -2.15
N ASP A 30 -9.15 -20.92 -1.45
CA ASP A 30 -10.52 -21.35 -1.77
C ASP A 30 -11.50 -20.18 -1.63
N LYS A 31 -11.41 -19.44 -0.53
CA LYS A 31 -12.22 -18.25 -0.28
C LYS A 31 -12.01 -17.17 -1.34
N SER A 32 -10.77 -16.93 -1.75
CA SER A 32 -10.42 -15.99 -2.81
C SER A 32 -10.98 -16.43 -4.17
N THR A 33 -10.87 -17.71 -4.49
CA THR A 33 -11.42 -18.30 -5.72
C THR A 33 -12.94 -18.12 -5.78
N ILE A 34 -13.65 -18.43 -4.69
CA ILE A 34 -15.11 -18.21 -4.59
C ILE A 34 -15.45 -16.72 -4.76
N LEU A 35 -14.64 -15.83 -4.20
CA LEU A 35 -14.86 -14.39 -4.31
C LEU A 35 -14.74 -13.89 -5.75
N PHE A 36 -13.65 -14.23 -6.44
CA PHE A 36 -13.42 -13.79 -7.82
C PHE A 36 -14.47 -14.36 -8.79
N ASN A 37 -14.89 -15.62 -8.58
CA ASN A 37 -15.99 -16.21 -9.34
C ASN A 37 -17.31 -15.46 -9.13
N LYS A 38 -17.61 -15.02 -7.90
CA LYS A 38 -18.82 -14.20 -7.62
C LYS A 38 -18.76 -12.81 -8.27
N LEU A 39 -17.55 -12.29 -8.48
CA LEU A 39 -17.31 -11.01 -9.14
C LEU A 39 -17.30 -11.12 -10.68
N ASN A 40 -17.52 -12.31 -11.24
CA ASN A 40 -17.36 -12.60 -12.67
C ASN A 40 -15.98 -12.17 -13.21
N ILE A 41 -14.94 -12.33 -12.39
CA ILE A 41 -13.56 -12.09 -12.80
C ILE A 41 -12.99 -13.42 -13.28
N ASP A 42 -12.52 -13.45 -14.52
CA ASP A 42 -11.86 -14.63 -15.07
C ASP A 42 -10.54 -14.89 -14.33
N ILE A 43 -10.45 -16.06 -13.69
CA ILE A 43 -9.28 -16.49 -12.95
C ILE A 43 -8.77 -17.84 -13.44
N THR A 44 -7.45 -18.01 -13.37
CA THR A 44 -6.82 -19.33 -13.46
C THR A 44 -6.22 -19.67 -12.11
N SER A 45 -6.59 -20.82 -11.54
CA SER A 45 -6.05 -21.31 -10.26
C SER A 45 -5.26 -22.58 -10.51
N GLU A 46 -3.95 -22.53 -10.28
CA GLU A 46 -3.05 -23.67 -10.42
C GLU A 46 -2.16 -23.78 -9.17
N GLN A 47 -2.18 -24.94 -8.51
CA GLN A 47 -1.29 -25.25 -7.37
C GLN A 47 -1.25 -24.19 -6.25
N GLY A 48 -2.41 -23.62 -5.91
CA GLY A 48 -2.51 -22.60 -4.85
C GLY A 48 -2.18 -21.17 -5.31
N LEU A 49 -1.91 -20.96 -6.61
CA LEU A 49 -1.68 -19.66 -7.20
C LEU A 49 -2.89 -19.24 -8.05
N ILE A 50 -3.56 -18.17 -7.64
CA ILE A 50 -4.64 -17.55 -8.42
C ILE A 50 -4.03 -16.47 -9.29
N THR A 51 -4.34 -16.49 -10.59
CA THR A 51 -3.92 -15.44 -11.53
C THR A 51 -5.14 -14.74 -12.10
N VAL A 52 -5.11 -13.41 -12.07
CA VAL A 52 -6.12 -12.50 -12.62
C VAL A 52 -5.44 -11.65 -13.69
N SER A 53 -6.07 -11.51 -14.87
CA SER A 53 -5.62 -10.53 -15.87
C SER A 53 -6.42 -9.25 -15.73
N ALA A 54 -5.75 -8.13 -15.47
CA ALA A 54 -6.37 -6.83 -15.29
C ALA A 54 -5.93 -5.87 -16.38
N LYS A 55 -6.87 -5.36 -17.20
CA LYS A 55 -6.58 -4.34 -18.23
C LYS A 55 -6.08 -3.02 -17.65
N ASN A 56 -6.52 -2.69 -16.44
CA ASN A 56 -6.04 -1.54 -15.69
C ASN A 56 -5.93 -1.95 -14.21
N THR A 57 -4.70 -2.02 -13.73
CA THR A 57 -4.39 -2.53 -12.39
C THR A 57 -5.00 -1.65 -11.30
N LYS A 58 -4.84 -0.33 -11.40
CA LYS A 58 -5.39 0.61 -10.42
C LYS A 58 -6.92 0.56 -10.37
N ALA A 59 -7.58 0.53 -11.53
CA ALA A 59 -9.03 0.41 -11.61
C ALA A 59 -9.53 -0.90 -11.00
N PHE A 60 -8.84 -2.03 -11.27
CA PHE A 60 -9.16 -3.32 -10.68
C PHE A 60 -9.21 -3.26 -9.14
N PHE A 61 -8.18 -2.74 -8.48
CA PHE A 61 -8.21 -2.66 -7.02
C PHE A 61 -9.25 -1.65 -6.52
N TYR A 62 -9.40 -0.51 -7.20
CA TYR A 62 -10.36 0.54 -6.81
C TYR A 62 -11.80 0.05 -6.87
N GLU A 63 -12.19 -0.65 -7.93
CA GLU A 63 -13.54 -1.19 -8.12
C GLU A 63 -13.87 -2.31 -7.13
N ASN A 64 -12.86 -3.09 -6.70
CA ASN A 64 -13.06 -4.27 -5.86
C ASN A 64 -12.73 -4.04 -4.36
N ILE A 65 -12.29 -2.84 -3.96
CA ILE A 65 -11.82 -2.56 -2.60
C ILE A 65 -12.89 -2.83 -1.53
N ASN A 66 -14.13 -2.40 -1.78
CA ASN A 66 -15.25 -2.61 -0.85
C ASN A 66 -15.55 -4.10 -0.68
N THR A 67 -15.44 -4.86 -1.76
CA THR A 67 -15.64 -6.30 -1.76
C THR A 67 -14.52 -7.00 -0.98
N PHE A 68 -13.26 -6.60 -1.16
CA PHE A 68 -12.14 -7.14 -0.37
C PHE A 68 -12.29 -6.85 1.12
N ASN A 69 -12.67 -5.62 1.48
CA ASN A 69 -12.86 -5.21 2.87
C ASN A 69 -14.03 -5.92 3.57
N SER A 70 -15.09 -6.25 2.84
CA SER A 70 -16.25 -6.96 3.37
C SER A 70 -16.10 -8.49 3.36
N SER A 71 -15.30 -9.03 2.45
CA SER A 71 -15.12 -10.47 2.30
C SER A 71 -14.01 -11.02 3.18
N PHE A 72 -12.98 -10.21 3.45
CA PHE A 72 -11.82 -10.61 4.25
C PHE A 72 -11.67 -9.71 5.47
N ASN A 73 -11.37 -10.32 6.62
CA ASN A 73 -10.95 -9.57 7.80
C ASN A 73 -9.48 -9.11 7.66
N GLU A 74 -9.01 -8.27 8.58
CA GLU A 74 -7.67 -7.70 8.51
C GLU A 74 -6.53 -8.74 8.55
N LEU A 75 -6.67 -9.80 9.35
CA LEU A 75 -5.67 -10.88 9.41
C LEU A 75 -5.59 -11.60 8.06
N GLU A 76 -6.74 -11.95 7.49
CA GLU A 76 -6.81 -12.60 6.18
C GLU A 76 -6.19 -11.71 5.09
N ARG A 77 -6.45 -10.40 5.10
CA ARG A 77 -5.86 -9.45 4.13
C ARG A 77 -4.35 -9.26 4.32
N ASN A 78 -3.84 -9.51 5.53
CA ASN A 78 -2.41 -9.51 5.80
C ASN A 78 -1.72 -10.81 5.32
N ASP A 79 -2.43 -11.93 5.35
CA ASP A 79 -1.92 -13.24 4.92
C ASP A 79 -2.03 -13.47 3.40
N ILE A 80 -3.08 -12.96 2.76
CA ILE A 80 -3.19 -12.98 1.29
C ILE A 80 -2.07 -12.11 0.72
N LYS A 81 -1.15 -12.71 -0.03
CA LYS A 81 -0.07 -12.01 -0.73
C LYS A 81 -0.42 -11.81 -2.18
N VAL A 82 -0.04 -10.66 -2.70
CA VAL A 82 -0.30 -10.22 -4.06
C VAL A 82 1.01 -9.77 -4.71
N PHE A 83 1.27 -10.30 -5.89
CA PHE A 83 2.35 -9.85 -6.77
C PHE A 83 1.74 -9.35 -8.08
N ILE A 84 2.24 -8.21 -8.56
CA ILE A 84 1.73 -7.58 -9.78
C ILE A 84 2.84 -7.62 -10.83
N GLU A 85 2.57 -8.30 -11.95
CA GLU A 85 3.41 -8.28 -13.14
C GLU A 85 2.83 -7.28 -14.14
N TYR A 86 3.40 -6.09 -14.17
CA TYR A 86 3.12 -5.11 -15.21
C TYR A 86 3.71 -5.55 -16.56
N LEU A 87 3.10 -5.08 -17.67
CA LEU A 87 3.53 -5.41 -19.02
C LEU A 87 5.03 -5.15 -19.24
N ASP A 88 5.51 -3.99 -18.82
CA ASP A 88 6.89 -3.52 -18.95
C ASP A 88 7.76 -3.83 -17.72
N GLY A 89 7.22 -4.59 -16.77
CA GLY A 89 7.83 -4.87 -15.48
C GLY A 89 8.56 -6.21 -15.39
N SER A 90 8.99 -6.55 -14.17
CA SER A 90 9.57 -7.85 -13.86
C SER A 90 8.54 -8.97 -14.04
N LYS A 91 8.88 -9.97 -14.84
CA LYS A 91 8.06 -11.17 -15.04
C LYS A 91 8.00 -12.02 -13.78
N PHE A 92 6.85 -12.67 -13.57
CA PHE A 92 6.70 -13.59 -12.46
C PHE A 92 7.70 -14.75 -12.56
N ASN A 93 8.35 -15.06 -11.43
CA ASN A 93 9.16 -16.24 -11.24
C ASN A 93 9.03 -16.70 -9.77
N TYR A 94 9.67 -17.81 -9.39
CA TYR A 94 9.58 -18.31 -8.01
C TYR A 94 10.13 -17.32 -6.95
N GLN A 95 11.10 -16.48 -7.32
CA GLN A 95 11.62 -15.45 -6.41
C GLN A 95 10.61 -14.33 -6.19
N SER A 96 9.71 -14.09 -7.16
CA SER A 96 8.61 -13.12 -7.04
C SER A 96 7.68 -13.42 -5.87
N MET A 97 7.56 -14.67 -5.43
CA MET A 97 6.78 -15.04 -4.24
C MET A 97 7.29 -14.35 -2.97
N PHE A 98 8.61 -14.18 -2.82
CA PHE A 98 9.20 -13.47 -1.69
C PHE A 98 9.04 -11.94 -1.79
N LEU A 99 8.68 -11.43 -2.98
CA LEU A 99 8.44 -10.02 -3.23
C LEU A 99 6.96 -9.65 -3.13
N ALA A 100 6.06 -10.65 -3.13
CA ALA A 100 4.63 -10.47 -2.99
C ALA A 100 4.31 -9.71 -1.69
N LYS A 101 3.37 -8.77 -1.77
CA LYS A 101 2.99 -7.90 -0.66
C LYS A 101 1.60 -8.27 -0.16
N PRO A 102 1.30 -8.06 1.14
CA PRO A 102 -0.05 -8.29 1.65
C PRO A 102 -1.12 -7.51 0.87
N LEU A 103 -2.31 -8.11 0.68
CA LEU A 103 -3.47 -7.45 0.08
C LEU A 103 -3.80 -6.14 0.82
N GLN A 104 -3.69 -6.15 2.15
CA GLN A 104 -3.90 -4.96 2.98
C GLN A 104 -3.04 -3.76 2.54
N ARG A 105 -1.82 -3.98 2.04
CA ARG A 105 -0.96 -2.89 1.54
C ARG A 105 -1.63 -2.17 0.37
N PHE A 106 -2.21 -2.90 -0.58
CA PHE A 106 -2.85 -2.32 -1.76
C PHE A 106 -4.14 -1.57 -1.42
N ILE A 107 -4.88 -2.06 -0.42
CA ILE A 107 -6.05 -1.36 0.14
C ILE A 107 -5.61 -0.02 0.74
N ASN A 108 -4.55 -0.02 1.56
CA ASN A 108 -4.03 1.21 2.17
C ASN A 108 -3.58 2.23 1.12
N ILE A 109 -2.94 1.79 0.02
CA ILE A 109 -2.52 2.68 -1.09
C ILE A 109 -3.71 3.47 -1.65
N ILE A 110 -4.89 2.85 -1.71
CA ILE A 110 -6.10 3.47 -2.25
C ILE A 110 -6.83 4.31 -1.19
N GLU A 111 -7.00 3.79 0.02
CA GLU A 111 -7.74 4.46 1.09
C GLU A 111 -6.98 5.67 1.65
N ASP A 112 -5.67 5.55 1.81
CA ASP A 112 -4.80 6.59 2.40
C ASP A 112 -4.01 7.33 1.31
N LYS A 113 -4.66 7.63 0.18
CA LYS A 113 -4.03 8.24 -1.00
C LYS A 113 -3.20 9.48 -0.65
N GLU A 114 -3.73 10.38 0.17
CA GLU A 114 -3.01 11.62 0.52
C GLU A 114 -1.72 11.36 1.29
N PHE A 115 -1.68 10.33 2.13
CA PHE A 115 -0.48 9.96 2.87
C PHE A 115 0.60 9.43 1.91
N PHE A 116 0.21 8.54 1.00
CA PHE A 116 1.14 8.02 -0.01
C PHE A 116 1.57 9.11 -1.01
N ASP A 117 0.70 10.05 -1.36
CA ASP A 117 1.08 11.22 -2.16
C ASP A 117 2.15 12.07 -1.45
N ILE A 118 2.03 12.26 -0.12
CA ILE A 118 3.05 12.96 0.68
C ILE A 118 4.39 12.20 0.66
N LEU A 119 4.35 10.87 0.82
CA LEU A 119 5.56 10.05 0.81
C LEU A 119 6.25 10.02 -0.57
N ASN A 120 5.47 9.77 -1.62
CA ASN A 120 5.99 9.62 -2.99
C ASN A 120 6.54 10.95 -3.54
N ASN A 121 6.02 12.10 -3.08
CA ASN A 121 6.51 13.43 -3.46
C ASN A 121 7.58 13.99 -2.50
N GLU A 122 8.08 13.18 -1.56
CA GLU A 122 9.04 13.61 -0.53
C GLU A 122 8.59 14.87 0.23
N ALA A 123 7.27 15.03 0.41
CA ALA A 123 6.65 16.26 0.89
C ALA A 123 6.54 16.33 2.42
N LEU A 124 7.44 15.66 3.15
CA LEU A 124 7.55 15.77 4.60
C LEU A 124 8.44 16.96 4.97
N THR A 125 7.98 17.77 5.91
CA THR A 125 8.71 18.92 6.45
C THR A 125 8.79 18.86 7.98
N SER A 126 9.74 19.59 8.56
CA SER A 126 9.94 19.69 10.00
C SER A 126 9.73 21.12 10.46
N HIS A 127 8.83 21.32 11.41
CA HIS A 127 8.67 22.57 12.15
C HIS A 127 9.48 22.49 13.44
N PHE A 128 10.03 23.62 13.89
CA PHE A 128 10.86 23.69 15.09
C PHE A 128 10.16 24.50 16.17
N GLN A 129 9.77 23.86 17.26
CA GLN A 129 9.17 24.52 18.41
C GLN A 129 10.25 24.81 19.46
N PRO A 130 10.50 26.08 19.82
CA PRO A 130 11.56 26.42 20.77
C PRO A 130 11.19 25.96 22.19
N ILE A 131 12.17 25.39 22.88
CA ILE A 131 12.14 25.05 24.30
C ILE A 131 12.90 26.15 25.04
N ILE A 132 12.22 26.84 25.96
CA ILE A 132 12.73 28.05 26.62
C ILE A 132 13.29 27.70 28.00
N ASN A 133 14.46 28.25 28.33
CA ASN A 133 15.01 28.25 29.68
C ASN A 133 14.24 29.24 30.56
N MET A 134 13.53 28.74 31.57
CA MET A 134 12.68 29.56 32.45
C MET A 134 13.45 30.56 33.33
N LYS A 135 14.77 30.41 33.48
CA LYS A 135 15.59 31.31 34.33
C LYS A 135 15.90 32.64 33.64
N ASP A 136 16.16 32.60 32.34
CA ASP A 136 16.65 33.74 31.55
C ASP A 136 15.85 34.00 30.27
N ASN A 137 14.77 33.23 30.04
CA ASN A 137 13.93 33.26 28.84
C ASN A 137 14.71 33.08 27.52
N THR A 138 15.88 32.45 27.58
CA THR A 138 16.67 32.13 26.38
C THR A 138 16.19 30.81 25.75
N ILE A 139 16.42 30.65 24.45
CA ILE A 139 16.15 29.39 23.76
C ILE A 139 17.21 28.37 24.20
N TYR A 140 16.75 27.26 24.79
CA TYR A 140 17.60 26.15 25.22
C TYR A 140 17.77 25.09 24.12
N ALA A 141 16.66 24.74 23.46
CA ALA A 141 16.62 23.70 22.44
C ALA A 141 15.42 23.91 21.49
N TYR A 142 15.26 23.01 20.53
CA TYR A 142 14.07 22.93 19.67
C TYR A 142 13.52 21.51 19.66
N GLU A 143 12.20 21.39 19.72
CA GLU A 143 11.48 20.16 19.40
C GLU A 143 11.17 20.12 17.90
N LEU A 144 11.49 19.01 17.24
CA LEU A 144 11.13 18.79 15.85
C LEU A 144 9.73 18.20 15.73
N LEU A 145 8.92 18.83 14.89
CA LEU A 145 7.53 18.48 14.67
C LEU A 145 7.30 18.18 13.19
N THR A 146 7.22 16.90 12.84
CA THR A 146 7.02 16.44 11.46
C THR A 146 5.65 16.85 10.92
N ARG A 147 5.57 17.29 9.67
CA ARG A 147 4.33 17.64 8.97
C ARG A 147 4.41 17.14 7.54
N GLY A 148 3.27 16.79 6.94
CA GLY A 148 3.17 16.52 5.51
C GLY A 148 2.61 17.73 4.78
N ILE A 149 3.08 18.00 3.57
CA ILE A 149 2.54 19.05 2.70
C ILE A 149 1.64 18.37 1.66
N ARG A 150 0.34 18.67 1.74
CA ARG A 150 -0.67 18.15 0.79
C ARG A 150 -0.51 18.82 -0.58
N ALA A 151 -1.15 18.25 -1.60
CA ALA A 151 -1.15 18.82 -2.96
C ALA A 151 -1.74 20.24 -3.03
N ASP A 152 -2.64 20.61 -2.11
CA ASP A 152 -3.20 21.97 -2.00
C ASP A 152 -2.31 22.94 -1.20
N GLY A 153 -1.13 22.49 -0.76
CA GLY A 153 -0.18 23.26 0.05
C GLY A 153 -0.50 23.29 1.55
N LYS A 154 -1.61 22.71 2.01
CA LYS A 154 -1.94 22.65 3.44
C LYS A 154 -1.12 21.60 4.18
N LEU A 155 -0.97 21.82 5.49
CA LEU A 155 -0.28 20.89 6.37
C LEU A 155 -1.20 19.73 6.79
N MET A 156 -0.66 18.52 6.72
CA MET A 156 -1.15 17.35 7.42
C MET A 156 -0.35 17.17 8.72
N TYR A 157 -1.05 17.14 9.85
CA TYR A 157 -0.46 17.08 11.19
C TYR A 157 -0.13 15.64 11.60
N PRO A 158 0.77 15.42 12.61
CA PRO A 158 1.20 14.09 13.04
C PRO A 158 0.07 13.17 13.46
N ASP A 159 -0.96 13.71 14.11
CA ASP A 159 -2.13 12.96 14.56
C ASP A 159 -2.90 12.34 13.40
N VAL A 160 -2.84 12.94 12.20
CA VAL A 160 -3.41 12.40 10.97
C VAL A 160 -2.42 11.48 10.26
N LEU A 161 -1.15 11.89 10.14
CA LEU A 161 -0.08 11.11 9.49
C LEU A 161 0.11 9.73 10.12
N PHE A 162 -0.02 9.64 11.45
CA PHE A 162 0.28 8.44 12.22
C PHE A 162 -0.97 7.80 12.85
N LYS A 163 -2.18 8.16 12.39
CA LYS A 163 -3.45 7.71 12.98
C LYS A 163 -3.70 6.20 12.87
N LYS A 164 -3.04 5.53 11.92
CA LYS A 164 -3.28 4.13 11.54
C LYS A 164 -1.97 3.37 11.23
N ILE A 165 -0.92 3.59 12.00
CA ILE A 165 0.22 2.65 12.04
C ILE A 165 -0.03 1.64 13.15
#